data_AF-A0A9D8QQS8-F1
#
_entry.id   AF-A0A9D8QQS8-F1
#
_cell.length_a   1.000
_cell.length_b   1.000
_cell.length_c   1.000
_cell.angle_alpha   90.00
_cell.angle_beta   90.00
_cell.angle_gamma   90.00
#
_symmetry.space_group_name_H-M   'P 1'
#
loop_
_entity.id
_entity.type
_entity.pdbx_description
1 polymer ?
#
loop_
_entity_poly.entity_id
_entity_poly.type
_entity_poly.pdbx_seq_one_letter_code
_entity_poly.pdbx_strand_id
1 'polypeptide(L)'
;MFWTKIRKILGAILILVCLAAGLLMILSARVFGAESAIICVGLAAFFGVLAGILFVRFYLYDISEAFTGFLLFPRRFLKETPFETGAVYALMRGPDPAKAEDFLNALPPEQKRRPEAALARIELYRDHLGRPEAALTAAEEYLALSGRRKNPCGKAILLAFADLATDLGEPHRACEMLKRELRRPFYTDTEKSEIRLRLDFMTEQIGS
;
A
#
# COMPACT_ATOMS: atom_id res chain seq x y z
N MET A 1 -13.71 19.86 6.39
CA MET A 1 -12.76 19.91 5.25
C MET A 1 -12.98 21.08 4.29
N PHE A 2 -14.22 21.58 4.10
CA PHE A 2 -14.52 22.68 3.17
C PHE A 2 -13.98 24.05 3.61
N TRP A 3 -14.13 24.38 4.89
CA TRP A 3 -13.69 25.65 5.48
C TRP A 3 -12.17 25.90 5.42
N THR A 4 -11.35 24.85 5.52
CA THR A 4 -9.89 24.98 5.45
C THR A 4 -9.41 25.29 4.03
N LYS A 5 -10.08 24.73 3.01
CA LYS A 5 -9.80 25.05 1.59
C LYS A 5 -10.18 26.49 1.26
N ILE A 6 -11.34 26.97 1.72
CA ILE A 6 -11.77 28.36 1.51
C ILE A 6 -10.79 29.34 2.15
N ARG A 7 -10.36 29.11 3.39
CA ARG A 7 -9.40 29.98 4.08
C ARG A 7 -8.06 30.08 3.33
N LYS A 8 -7.58 28.99 2.73
CA LYS A 8 -6.36 28.98 1.90
C LYS A 8 -6.56 29.76 0.61
N ILE A 9 -7.67 29.56 -0.09
CA ILE A 9 -7.97 30.31 -1.33
C ILE A 9 -8.06 31.81 -1.03
N LEU A 10 -8.75 32.19 0.05
CA LEU A 10 -8.85 33.58 0.48
C LEU A 10 -7.48 34.17 0.88
N GLY A 11 -6.64 33.39 1.56
CA GLY A 11 -5.27 33.76 1.90
C GLY A 11 -4.37 33.98 0.68
N ALA A 12 -4.44 33.10 -0.33
CA ALA A 12 -3.72 33.27 -1.58
C ALA A 12 -4.14 34.55 -2.31
N ILE A 13 -5.45 34.80 -2.38
CA ILE A 13 -6.00 36.02 -3.01
C ILE A 13 -5.50 37.26 -2.27
N LEU A 14 -5.52 37.25 -0.94
CA LEU A 14 -5.06 38.38 -0.12
C LEU A 14 -3.57 38.68 -0.31
N ILE A 15 -2.72 37.64 -0.36
CA ILE A 15 -1.28 37.78 -0.63
C ILE A 15 -1.05 38.35 -2.03
N LEU A 16 -1.78 37.86 -3.03
CA LEU A 16 -1.66 38.30 -4.42
C LEU A 16 -2.10 39.76 -4.59
N VAL A 17 -3.15 40.19 -3.88
CA VAL A 17 -3.58 41.58 -3.83
C VAL A 17 -2.52 42.48 -3.18
N CYS A 18 -1.89 42.04 -2.07
CA CYS A 18 -0.82 42.81 -1.43
C CYS A 18 0.41 42.97 -2.33
N LEU A 19 0.79 41.90 -3.04
CA LEU A 19 1.91 41.94 -3.99
C LEU A 19 1.58 42.84 -5.20
N ALA A 20 0.37 42.74 -5.75
CA ALA A 20 -0.08 43.60 -6.84
C ALA A 20 -0.11 45.07 -6.44
N ALA A 21 -0.59 45.39 -5.23
CA ALA A 21 -0.59 46.75 -4.68
C ALA A 21 0.84 47.28 -4.50
N GLY A 22 1.77 46.50 -3.93
CA GLY A 22 3.17 46.90 -3.82
C GLY A 22 3.83 47.16 -5.18
N LEU A 23 3.54 46.32 -6.18
CA LEU A 23 4.08 46.45 -7.53
C LEU A 23 3.51 47.65 -8.28
N LEU A 24 2.22 47.93 -8.08
CA LEU A 24 1.57 49.14 -8.59
C LEU A 24 2.19 50.41 -7.99
N MET A 25 2.53 50.40 -6.70
CA MET A 25 3.18 51.53 -6.02
C MET A 25 4.61 51.80 -6.53
N ILE A 26 5.35 50.73 -6.86
CA ILE A 26 6.69 50.84 -7.47
C ILE A 26 6.59 51.40 -8.91
N LEU A 27 5.57 50.98 -9.66
CA LEU A 27 5.32 51.49 -11.02
C LEU A 27 4.90 52.97 -10.98
N SER A 28 4.03 53.36 -10.04
CA SER A 28 3.62 54.75 -9.88
C SER A 28 4.74 55.67 -9.41
N ALA A 29 5.72 55.15 -8.65
CA ALA A 29 6.90 55.92 -8.23
C ALA A 29 7.72 56.48 -9.41
N ARG A 30 7.58 55.92 -10.62
CA ARG A 30 8.23 56.44 -11.83
C ARG A 30 7.53 57.68 -12.41
N VAL A 31 6.28 57.92 -12.05
CA VAL A 31 5.44 59.02 -12.57
C VAL A 31 5.49 60.25 -11.66
N PHE A 32 5.74 60.04 -10.36
CA PHE A 32 5.80 61.11 -9.36
C PHE A 32 7.25 61.52 -9.06
N GLY A 33 7.46 62.79 -8.67
CA GLY A 33 8.80 63.36 -8.41
C GLY A 33 9.58 62.67 -7.28
N ALA A 34 10.87 63.03 -7.13
CA ALA A 34 11.81 62.36 -6.23
C ALA A 34 11.36 62.29 -4.75
N GLU A 35 10.63 63.30 -4.27
CA GLU A 35 10.15 63.36 -2.88
C GLU A 35 9.04 62.33 -2.59
N SER A 36 8.14 62.12 -3.55
CA SER A 36 7.06 61.11 -3.48
C SER A 36 7.54 59.68 -3.70
N ALA A 37 8.69 59.48 -4.36
CA ALA A 37 9.24 58.15 -4.61
C ALA A 37 9.63 57.43 -3.31
N ILE A 38 10.12 58.15 -2.31
CA ILE A 38 10.49 57.61 -0.99
C ILE A 38 9.26 57.02 -0.28
N ILE A 39 8.14 57.74 -0.33
CA ILE A 39 6.87 57.32 0.28
C ILE A 39 6.33 56.06 -0.43
N CYS A 40 6.38 56.02 -1.77
CA CYS A 40 5.95 54.87 -2.55
C CYS A 40 6.79 53.61 -2.27
N VAL A 41 8.11 53.76 -2.13
CA VAL A 41 9.02 52.65 -1.80
C VAL A 41 8.75 52.14 -0.37
N GLY A 42 8.53 53.04 0.60
CA GLY A 42 8.17 52.67 1.96
C GLY A 42 6.86 51.87 2.05
N LEU A 43 5.82 52.30 1.32
CA LEU A 43 4.54 51.59 1.22
C LEU A 43 4.70 50.23 0.53
N ALA A 44 5.47 50.15 -0.55
CA ALA A 44 5.73 48.88 -1.23
C ALA A 44 6.45 47.87 -0.31
N ALA A 45 7.43 48.34 0.47
CA ALA A 45 8.11 47.51 1.47
C ALA A 45 7.13 47.02 2.56
N PHE A 46 6.23 47.89 3.04
CA PHE A 46 5.20 47.50 4.01
C PHE A 46 4.27 46.39 3.48
N PHE A 47 3.77 46.52 2.25
CA PHE A 47 2.94 45.47 1.63
C PHE A 47 3.70 44.18 1.38
N GLY A 48 5.00 44.25 1.06
CA GLY A 48 5.87 43.07 0.95
C GLY A 48 6.03 42.34 2.29
N VAL A 49 6.27 43.07 3.38
CA VAL A 49 6.35 42.50 4.73
C VAL A 49 5.02 41.87 5.16
N LEU A 50 3.90 42.56 4.90
CA LEU A 50 2.57 42.05 5.21
C LEU A 50 2.26 40.74 4.45
N ALA A 51 2.59 40.69 3.15
CA ALA A 51 2.45 39.50 2.32
C ALA A 51 3.31 38.35 2.85
N GLY A 52 4.54 38.62 3.29
CA GLY A 52 5.43 37.65 3.92
C GLY A 52 4.85 37.07 5.22
N ILE A 53 4.34 37.91 6.12
CA ILE A 53 3.71 37.46 7.37
C ILE A 53 2.49 36.58 7.11
N LEU A 54 1.64 36.98 6.16
CA LEU A 54 0.47 36.21 5.75
C LEU A 54 0.87 34.87 5.12
N PHE A 55 1.89 34.86 4.27
CA PHE A 55 2.42 33.63 3.68
C PHE A 55 2.92 32.66 4.76
N VAL A 56 3.70 33.16 5.72
CA VAL A 56 4.19 32.33 6.83
C VAL A 56 3.04 31.75 7.64
N ARG A 57 2.05 32.56 7.99
CA ARG A 57 0.93 32.16 8.85
C ARG A 57 -0.05 31.19 8.18
N PHE A 58 -0.23 31.28 6.86
CA PHE A 58 -1.18 30.43 6.14
C PHE A 58 -0.55 29.21 5.46
N TYR A 59 0.72 29.27 5.06
CA TYR A 59 1.34 28.24 4.21
C TYR A 59 2.57 27.57 4.82
N LEU A 60 3.31 28.22 5.73
CA LEU A 60 4.55 27.63 6.26
C LEU A 60 4.27 26.34 7.05
N TYR A 61 3.18 26.28 7.80
CA TYR A 61 2.82 25.08 8.56
C TYR A 61 2.55 23.89 7.64
N ASP A 62 1.70 24.06 6.62
CA ASP A 62 1.38 22.99 5.66
C ASP A 62 2.60 22.59 4.81
N ILE A 63 3.45 23.55 4.42
CA ILE A 63 4.69 23.26 3.69
C ILE A 63 5.64 22.50 4.62
N SER A 64 5.77 22.91 5.88
CA SER A 64 6.62 22.22 6.86
C SER A 64 6.14 20.79 7.13
N GLU A 65 4.82 20.56 7.20
CA GLU A 65 4.21 19.25 7.40
C GLU A 65 4.38 18.36 6.15
N ALA A 66 4.21 18.92 4.95
CA ALA A 66 4.47 18.21 3.70
C ALA A 66 5.95 17.88 3.51
N PHE A 67 6.84 18.79 3.90
CA PHE A 67 8.29 18.64 3.77
C PHE A 67 8.85 17.68 4.83
N THR A 68 8.37 17.75 6.08
CA THR A 68 8.67 16.75 7.11
C THR A 68 8.09 15.39 6.74
N GLY A 69 6.86 15.32 6.21
CA GLY A 69 6.30 14.08 5.67
C GLY A 69 7.14 13.50 4.52
N PHE A 70 7.64 14.34 3.62
CA PHE A 70 8.46 13.90 2.49
C PHE A 70 9.89 13.49 2.87
N LEU A 71 10.54 14.23 3.78
CA LEU A 71 11.91 13.96 4.24
C LEU A 71 12.00 12.89 5.31
N LEU A 72 11.10 12.91 6.30
CA LEU A 72 11.12 11.96 7.43
C LEU A 72 10.37 10.66 7.09
N PHE A 73 9.40 10.70 6.18
CA PHE A 73 8.64 9.51 5.75
C PHE A 73 8.62 9.37 4.22
N PRO A 74 9.76 9.00 3.59
CA PRO A 74 9.76 8.65 2.18
C PRO A 74 8.72 7.54 1.99
N ARG A 75 7.75 7.73 1.09
CA ARG A 75 6.64 6.78 0.84
C ARG A 75 7.08 5.33 0.60
N ARG A 76 8.37 5.10 0.32
CA ARG A 76 9.01 3.78 0.24
C ARG A 76 9.02 3.00 1.56
N PHE A 77 8.81 3.67 2.70
CA PHE A 77 8.83 3.10 4.05
C PHE A 77 7.49 3.18 4.80
N LEU A 78 6.44 3.69 4.16
CA LEU A 78 5.08 3.53 4.69
C LEU A 78 4.78 2.03 4.67
N LYS A 79 4.86 1.42 5.85
CA LYS A 79 4.51 0.02 6.10
C LYS A 79 3.11 -0.17 5.53
N GLU A 80 3.03 -0.92 4.44
CA GLU A 80 1.77 -1.31 3.80
C GLU A 80 0.77 -1.72 4.89
N THR A 81 -0.47 -1.20 4.85
CA THR A 81 -1.47 -1.43 5.91
C THR A 81 -1.52 -2.92 6.21
N PRO A 82 -1.30 -3.36 7.47
CA PRO A 82 -1.24 -4.78 7.77
C PRO A 82 -2.52 -5.47 7.33
N PHE A 83 -2.40 -6.62 6.69
CA PHE A 83 -3.58 -7.41 6.34
C PHE A 83 -4.27 -7.82 7.64
N GLU A 84 -5.55 -7.50 7.78
CA GLU A 84 -6.32 -7.78 9.00
C GLU A 84 -6.68 -9.29 9.08
N THR A 85 -5.67 -10.14 9.22
CA THR A 85 -5.83 -11.59 9.39
C THR A 85 -6.85 -11.91 10.48
N GLY A 86 -6.80 -11.21 11.61
CA GLY A 86 -7.70 -11.42 12.74
C GLY A 86 -9.18 -11.29 12.40
N ALA A 87 -9.56 -10.33 11.55
CA ALA A 87 -10.95 -10.14 11.15
C ALA A 87 -11.44 -11.30 10.26
N VAL A 88 -10.62 -11.73 9.31
CA VAL A 88 -10.96 -12.85 8.41
C VAL A 88 -11.10 -14.15 9.19
N TYR A 89 -10.15 -14.46 10.08
CA TYR A 89 -10.21 -15.67 10.90
C TYR A 89 -11.38 -15.66 11.89
N ALA A 90 -11.75 -14.49 12.41
CA ALA A 90 -12.95 -14.35 13.23
C ALA A 90 -14.22 -14.65 12.43
N LEU A 91 -14.30 -14.21 11.17
CA LEU A 91 -15.44 -14.50 10.28
C LEU A 91 -15.49 -16.00 9.91
N MET A 92 -14.35 -16.63 9.63
CA MET A 92 -14.27 -18.07 9.33
C MET A 92 -14.77 -18.95 10.48
N ARG A 93 -14.42 -18.59 11.73
CA ARG A 93 -14.88 -19.29 12.94
C ARG A 93 -16.29 -18.91 13.36
N GLY A 94 -16.86 -17.89 12.73
CA GLY A 94 -18.21 -17.44 12.98
C GLY A 94 -19.26 -18.45 12.50
N PRO A 95 -20.55 -18.17 12.77
CA PRO A 95 -21.65 -19.04 12.35
C PRO A 95 -21.85 -19.09 10.83
N ASP A 96 -21.27 -18.13 10.09
CA ASP A 96 -21.44 -18.00 8.64
C ASP A 96 -20.08 -17.72 7.96
N PRO A 97 -19.34 -18.76 7.56
CA PRO A 97 -18.04 -18.61 6.91
C PRO A 97 -18.13 -17.96 5.52
N ALA A 98 -19.31 -17.89 4.89
CA ALA A 98 -19.47 -17.22 3.60
C ALA A 98 -19.17 -15.70 3.69
N LYS A 99 -19.39 -15.09 4.85
CA LYS A 99 -19.00 -13.68 5.08
C LYS A 99 -17.49 -13.45 4.98
N ALA A 100 -16.67 -14.46 5.30
CA ALA A 100 -15.24 -14.37 5.09
C ALA A 100 -14.89 -14.38 3.59
N GLU A 101 -15.66 -15.11 2.77
CA GLU A 101 -15.52 -15.11 1.31
C GLU A 101 -15.83 -13.71 0.75
N ASP A 102 -16.95 -13.12 1.15
CA ASP A 102 -17.35 -11.77 0.76
C ASP A 102 -16.30 -10.72 1.15
N PHE A 103 -15.77 -10.82 2.38
CA PHE A 103 -14.70 -9.94 2.85
C PHE A 103 -13.44 -10.09 1.98
N LEU A 104 -12.98 -11.32 1.74
CA LEU A 104 -11.80 -11.61 0.91
C LEU A 104 -12.00 -11.20 -0.56
N ASN A 105 -13.24 -11.17 -1.05
CA ASN A 105 -13.60 -10.71 -2.38
C ASN A 105 -13.77 -9.19 -2.48
N ALA A 106 -14.12 -8.51 -1.39
CA ALA A 106 -14.18 -7.06 -1.32
C ALA A 106 -12.80 -6.38 -1.18
N LEU A 107 -11.75 -7.15 -0.87
CA LEU A 107 -10.40 -6.61 -0.70
C LEU A 107 -9.89 -5.86 -1.95
N PRO A 108 -9.12 -4.76 -1.75
CA PRO A 108 -8.40 -4.11 -2.85
C PRO A 108 -7.44 -5.07 -3.57
N PRO A 109 -7.18 -4.89 -4.88
CA PRO A 109 -6.30 -5.78 -5.65
C PRO A 109 -4.90 -5.97 -5.05
N GLU A 110 -4.35 -4.92 -4.43
CA GLU A 110 -3.04 -4.96 -3.78
C GLU A 110 -3.03 -5.89 -2.56
N GLN A 111 -4.12 -5.91 -1.78
CA GLN A 111 -4.26 -6.77 -0.61
C GLN A 111 -4.59 -8.21 -1.01
N LYS A 112 -5.39 -8.42 -2.07
CA LYS A 112 -5.72 -9.76 -2.59
C LYS A 112 -4.49 -10.57 -3.02
N ARG A 113 -3.46 -9.88 -3.53
CA ARG A 113 -2.20 -10.51 -3.96
C ARG A 113 -1.26 -10.87 -2.80
N ARG A 114 -1.63 -10.52 -1.57
CA ARG A 114 -0.80 -10.80 -0.41
C ARG A 114 -0.86 -12.29 -0.03
N PRO A 115 0.27 -12.85 0.42
CA PRO A 115 0.33 -14.23 0.89
C PRO A 115 -0.66 -14.52 2.02
N GLU A 116 -0.85 -13.59 2.94
CA GLU A 116 -1.78 -13.78 4.07
C GLU A 116 -3.23 -13.90 3.58
N ALA A 117 -3.60 -13.12 2.55
CA ALA A 117 -4.92 -13.21 1.93
C ALA A 117 -5.10 -14.51 1.13
N ALA A 118 -4.05 -14.95 0.43
CA ALA A 118 -4.05 -16.22 -0.30
C ALA A 118 -4.17 -17.42 0.66
N LEU A 119 -3.39 -17.44 1.74
CA LEU A 119 -3.47 -18.49 2.76
C LEU A 119 -4.86 -18.53 3.41
N ALA A 120 -5.41 -17.38 3.77
CA ALA A 120 -6.77 -17.28 4.29
C ALA A 120 -7.81 -17.81 3.30
N ARG A 121 -7.69 -17.52 1.99
CA ARG A 121 -8.60 -18.10 0.98
C ARG A 121 -8.50 -19.63 0.91
N ILE A 122 -7.29 -20.16 0.93
CA ILE A 122 -7.05 -21.61 0.90
C ILE A 122 -7.71 -22.28 2.12
N GLU A 123 -7.46 -21.76 3.31
CA GLU A 123 -8.03 -22.29 4.57
C GLU A 123 -9.56 -22.15 4.60
N LEU A 124 -10.10 -21.02 4.15
CA LEU A 124 -11.56 -20.84 4.03
C LEU A 124 -12.19 -21.91 3.13
N TYR A 125 -11.65 -22.07 1.92
CA TYR A 125 -12.23 -22.99 0.95
C TYR A 125 -12.04 -24.46 1.37
N ARG A 126 -10.86 -24.82 1.88
CA ARG A 126 -10.57 -26.20 2.29
C ARG A 126 -11.31 -26.58 3.57
N ASP A 127 -11.19 -25.77 4.63
CA ASP A 127 -11.54 -26.20 5.98
C ASP A 127 -12.95 -25.77 6.42
N HIS A 128 -13.50 -24.72 5.81
CA HIS A 128 -14.79 -24.15 6.23
C HIS A 128 -15.91 -24.27 5.18
N LEU A 129 -15.58 -24.16 3.89
CA LEU A 129 -16.58 -24.24 2.81
C LEU A 129 -16.60 -25.58 2.08
N GLY A 130 -15.63 -26.47 2.32
CA GLY A 130 -15.57 -27.80 1.69
C GLY A 130 -15.39 -27.75 0.17
N ARG A 131 -14.69 -26.74 -0.34
CA ARG A 131 -14.41 -26.51 -1.77
C ARG A 131 -12.92 -26.68 -2.08
N PRO A 132 -12.37 -27.92 -2.06
CA PRO A 132 -10.93 -28.15 -2.26
C PRO A 132 -10.41 -27.69 -3.63
N GLU A 133 -11.23 -27.75 -4.68
CA GLU A 133 -10.85 -27.24 -6.01
C GLU A 133 -10.65 -25.72 -6.02
N ALA A 134 -11.50 -24.97 -5.31
CA ALA A 134 -11.36 -23.52 -5.16
C ALA A 134 -10.14 -23.17 -4.30
N ALA A 135 -9.86 -23.98 -3.27
CA ALA A 135 -8.65 -23.85 -2.46
C ALA A 135 -7.39 -24.07 -3.30
N LEU A 136 -7.38 -25.09 -4.16
CA LEU A 136 -6.26 -25.37 -5.06
C LEU A 136 -6.04 -24.21 -6.04
N THR A 137 -7.11 -23.71 -6.65
CA THR A 137 -7.08 -22.56 -7.55
C THR A 137 -6.49 -21.32 -6.86
N ALA A 138 -6.89 -21.03 -5.62
CA ALA A 138 -6.36 -19.90 -4.86
C ALA A 138 -4.84 -20.05 -4.60
N ALA A 139 -4.38 -21.26 -4.31
CA ALA A 139 -2.95 -21.53 -4.13
C ALA A 139 -2.17 -21.36 -5.45
N GLU A 140 -2.71 -21.82 -6.57
CA GLU A 140 -2.12 -21.66 -7.90
C GLU A 140 -2.00 -20.20 -8.32
N GLU A 141 -3.06 -19.42 -8.15
CA GLU A 141 -3.06 -17.98 -8.45
C GLU A 141 -1.91 -17.29 -7.71
N TYR A 142 -1.73 -17.59 -6.42
CA TYR A 142 -0.63 -17.05 -5.64
C TYR A 142 0.73 -17.50 -6.17
N LEU A 143 0.93 -18.80 -6.41
CA LEU A 143 2.20 -19.36 -6.88
C LEU A 143 2.56 -18.86 -8.30
N ALA A 144 1.57 -18.49 -9.12
CA ALA A 144 1.75 -17.93 -10.45
C ALA A 144 2.12 -16.43 -10.44
N LEU A 145 1.94 -15.70 -9.33
CA LEU A 145 2.22 -14.26 -9.26
C LEU A 145 3.67 -13.94 -9.65
N SER A 146 3.82 -13.07 -10.65
CA SER A 146 5.11 -12.47 -11.01
C SER A 146 5.55 -11.49 -9.93
N GLY A 147 6.83 -11.54 -9.52
CA GLY A 147 7.37 -10.61 -8.52
C GLY A 147 7.07 -11.00 -7.07
N ARG A 148 6.69 -12.25 -6.79
CA ARG A 148 6.64 -12.78 -5.42
C ARG A 148 7.94 -12.48 -4.68
N ARG A 149 7.80 -12.06 -3.43
CA ARG A 149 8.91 -11.85 -2.49
C ARG A 149 8.92 -12.98 -1.47
N LYS A 150 10.08 -13.20 -0.85
CA LYS A 150 10.20 -14.10 0.30
C LYS A 150 9.22 -13.69 1.39
N ASN A 151 8.38 -14.62 1.82
CA ASN A 151 7.35 -14.39 2.84
C ASN A 151 7.14 -15.68 3.67
N PRO A 152 6.90 -15.56 5.00
CA PRO A 152 6.73 -16.71 5.89
C PRO A 152 5.56 -17.65 5.52
N CYS A 153 4.48 -17.14 4.93
CA CYS A 153 3.35 -17.96 4.50
C CYS A 153 3.63 -18.70 3.18
N GLY A 154 4.69 -18.35 2.45
CA GLY A 154 4.98 -18.91 1.12
C GLY A 154 5.21 -20.42 1.14
N LYS A 155 5.86 -20.95 2.19
CA LYS A 155 5.99 -22.40 2.41
C LYS A 155 4.62 -23.04 2.67
N ALA A 156 3.84 -22.46 3.59
CA ALA A 156 2.53 -23.00 3.96
C ALA A 156 1.58 -23.10 2.77
N ILE A 157 1.56 -22.08 1.90
CA ILE A 157 0.76 -22.08 0.67
C ILE A 157 1.23 -23.18 -0.29
N LEU A 158 2.55 -23.36 -0.45
CA LEU A 158 3.11 -24.39 -1.33
C LEU A 158 2.80 -25.82 -0.83
N LEU A 159 2.91 -26.06 0.47
CA LEU A 159 2.57 -27.35 1.05
C LEU A 159 1.07 -27.61 0.97
N ALA A 160 0.24 -26.61 1.26
CA ALA A 160 -1.20 -26.72 1.09
C ALA A 160 -1.60 -27.00 -0.38
N PHE A 161 -0.93 -26.40 -1.36
CA PHE A 161 -1.09 -26.75 -2.77
C PHE A 161 -0.79 -28.22 -3.03
N ALA A 162 0.35 -28.72 -2.52
CA ALA A 162 0.76 -30.10 -2.74
C ALA A 162 -0.21 -31.11 -2.11
N ASP A 163 -0.69 -30.81 -0.90
CA ASP A 163 -1.68 -31.63 -0.20
C ASP A 163 -3.01 -31.63 -0.97
N LEU A 164 -3.54 -30.46 -1.33
CA LEU A 164 -4.78 -30.33 -2.09
C LEU A 164 -4.73 -31.01 -3.46
N ALA A 165 -3.62 -30.87 -4.19
CA ALA A 165 -3.44 -31.53 -5.48
C ALA A 165 -3.37 -33.06 -5.33
N THR A 166 -2.81 -33.56 -4.23
CA THR A 166 -2.79 -35.00 -3.94
C THR A 166 -4.18 -35.52 -3.61
N ASP A 167 -4.91 -34.80 -2.74
CA ASP A 167 -6.27 -35.15 -2.34
C ASP A 167 -7.24 -35.19 -3.53
N LEU A 168 -6.99 -34.34 -4.54
CA LEU A 168 -7.75 -34.29 -5.79
C LEU A 168 -7.28 -35.31 -6.85
N GLY A 169 -6.30 -36.17 -6.53
CA GLY A 169 -5.83 -37.22 -7.44
C GLY A 169 -4.78 -36.77 -8.46
N GLU A 170 -4.15 -35.61 -8.27
CA GLU A 170 -3.09 -35.06 -9.13
C GLU A 170 -1.69 -35.02 -8.44
N PRO A 171 -1.19 -36.13 -7.86
CA PRO A 171 0.05 -36.10 -7.08
C PRO A 171 1.29 -35.77 -7.92
N HIS A 172 1.29 -36.12 -9.22
CA HIS A 172 2.36 -35.74 -10.14
C HIS A 172 2.49 -34.21 -10.29
N ARG A 173 1.36 -33.51 -10.33
CA ARG A 173 1.32 -32.05 -10.47
C ARG A 173 1.88 -31.36 -9.24
N ALA A 174 1.56 -31.88 -8.05
CA ALA A 174 2.14 -31.45 -6.79
C ALA A 174 3.67 -31.60 -6.81
N CYS A 175 4.18 -32.79 -7.16
CA CYS A 175 5.62 -33.05 -7.24
C CYS A 175 6.35 -32.09 -8.19
N GLU A 176 5.82 -31.85 -9.39
CA GLU A 176 6.41 -30.90 -10.34
C GLU A 176 6.43 -29.46 -9.81
N MET A 177 5.36 -29.04 -9.11
CA MET A 177 5.32 -27.73 -8.48
C MET A 177 6.36 -27.59 -7.36
N LEU A 178 6.48 -28.59 -6.48
CA LEU A 178 7.48 -28.59 -5.40
C LEU A 178 8.90 -28.51 -5.97
N LYS A 179 9.22 -29.32 -6.99
CA LYS A 179 10.53 -29.28 -7.69
C LYS A 179 10.82 -27.90 -8.29
N ARG A 180 9.81 -27.28 -8.92
CA ARG A 180 9.94 -25.95 -9.52
C ARG A 180 10.22 -24.89 -8.47
N GLU A 181 9.49 -24.90 -7.36
CA GLU A 181 9.64 -23.92 -6.29
C GLU A 181 10.94 -24.10 -5.48
N LEU A 182 11.45 -25.33 -5.34
CA LEU A 182 12.75 -25.60 -4.70
C LEU A 182 13.93 -24.90 -5.41
N ARG A 183 13.84 -24.67 -6.72
CA ARG A 183 14.85 -23.95 -7.51
C ARG A 183 14.80 -22.43 -7.29
N ARG A 184 13.74 -21.90 -6.65
CA ARG A 184 13.59 -20.47 -6.42
C ARG A 184 14.30 -20.01 -5.15
N PRO A 185 14.75 -18.74 -5.08
CA PRO A 185 15.41 -18.17 -3.90
C PRO A 185 14.43 -17.71 -2.80
N PHE A 186 13.16 -18.11 -2.85
CA PHE A 186 12.12 -17.62 -1.92
C PHE A 186 12.12 -18.30 -0.56
N TYR A 187 12.74 -19.47 -0.46
CA TYR A 187 12.71 -20.32 0.73
C TYR A 187 14.08 -20.37 1.41
N THR A 188 14.07 -20.36 2.75
CA THR A 188 15.24 -20.67 3.59
C THR A 188 15.67 -22.12 3.41
N ASP A 189 16.89 -22.45 3.84
CA ASP A 189 17.39 -23.83 3.76
C ASP A 189 16.56 -24.79 4.63
N THR A 190 16.06 -24.34 5.77
CA THR A 190 15.13 -25.10 6.62
C THR A 190 13.83 -25.39 5.89
N GLU A 191 13.20 -24.37 5.29
CA GLU A 191 11.97 -24.54 4.52
C GLU A 191 12.18 -25.43 3.29
N LYS A 192 13.32 -25.30 2.60
CA LYS A 192 13.67 -26.19 1.47
C LYS A 192 13.84 -27.63 1.92
N SER A 193 14.37 -27.87 3.12
CA SER A 193 14.54 -29.20 3.67
C SER A 193 13.18 -29.85 3.93
N GLU A 194 12.23 -29.10 4.52
CA GLU A 194 10.85 -29.56 4.70
C GLU A 194 10.14 -29.82 3.36
N ILE A 195 10.29 -28.93 2.38
CA ILE A 195 9.70 -29.11 1.04
C ILE A 195 10.28 -30.35 0.34
N ARG A 196 11.58 -30.63 0.49
CA ARG A 196 12.21 -31.85 -0.04
C ARG A 196 11.65 -33.10 0.65
N LEU A 197 11.56 -33.11 1.97
CA LEU A 197 10.96 -34.23 2.71
C LEU A 197 9.54 -34.53 2.22
N ARG A 198 8.72 -33.49 1.99
CA ARG A 198 7.38 -33.67 1.42
C ARG A 198 7.43 -34.23 0.00
N LEU A 199 8.31 -33.71 -0.86
CA LEU A 199 8.49 -34.20 -2.22
C LEU A 199 8.91 -35.67 -2.26
N ASP A 200 9.90 -36.06 -1.45
CA ASP A 200 10.43 -37.43 -1.40
C ASP A 200 9.31 -38.41 -0.98
N PHE A 201 8.58 -38.07 0.09
CA PHE A 201 7.42 -38.84 0.55
C PHE A 201 6.37 -39.02 -0.56
N MET A 202 6.04 -37.96 -1.29
CA MET A 202 5.07 -38.05 -2.38
C MET A 202 5.57 -38.88 -3.56
N THR A 203 6.86 -38.79 -3.90
CA THR A 203 7.44 -39.62 -4.96
C THR A 203 7.44 -41.10 -4.62
N GLU A 204 7.63 -41.45 -3.35
CA GLU A 204 7.52 -42.84 -2.88
C GLU A 204 6.08 -43.36 -3.04
N GLN A 205 5.07 -42.56 -2.65
CA GLN A 205 3.66 -42.95 -2.77
C GLN A 205 3.17 -43.12 -4.22
N ILE A 206 3.77 -42.39 -5.17
CA ILE A 206 3.45 -42.52 -6.60
C ILE A 206 4.11 -43.76 -7.21
N GLY A 207 5.28 -44.16 -6.68
CA GLY A 207 6.06 -45.29 -7.19
C GLY A 207 5.66 -46.65 -6.64
N SER A 208 4.89 -46.69 -5.54
CA SER A 208 4.33 -47.89 -4.90
C SER A 208 2.98 -48.27 -5.49
#